data_AF-A0A2R6AZE5-F1
#
_entry.id   AF-A0A2R6AZE5-F1
#
_cell.length_a   1.000
_cell.length_b   1.000
_cell.length_c   1.000
_cell.angle_alpha   90.00
_cell.angle_beta   90.00
_cell.angle_gamma   90.00
#
_symmetry.space_group_name_H-M   'P 1'
#
loop_
_entity.id
_entity.type
_entity.pdbx_description
1 polymer ?
#
loop_
_entity_poly.entity_id
_entity_poly.type
_entity_poly.pdbx_seq_one_letter_code
_entity_poly.pdbx_strand_id
1 'polypeptide(L)' 'MLFLREGSPHKIVEEAIRVVEPYAVDVSSGVECSPGVKDHKKVSEFIRRAMSVG' A
#
# COMPACT_ATOMS: atom_id res chain seq x y z
N MET A 1 2.86 -11.92 -4.17
CA MET A 1 1.92 -10.78 -4.14
C MET A 1 1.66 -10.47 -2.68
N LEU A 2 1.93 -9.23 -2.26
CA LEU A 2 1.80 -8.80 -0.87
C LEU A 2 0.52 -7.95 -0.71
N PHE A 3 -0.34 -8.31 0.24
CA PHE A 3 -1.57 -7.58 0.54
C PHE A 3 -1.39 -6.68 1.75
N LEU A 4 -1.54 -5.37 1.57
CA LEU A 4 -1.46 -4.40 2.66
C LEU A 4 -2.85 -4.00 3.12
N ARG A 5 -3.11 -4.17 4.42
CA ARG A 5 -4.38 -3.84 5.07
C ARG A 5 -4.10 -2.96 6.28
N GLU A 6 -5.09 -2.15 6.67
CA GLU A 6 -5.06 -1.46 7.96
C GLU A 6 -4.90 -2.52 9.08
N GLY A 7 -3.82 -2.42 9.86
CA GLY A 7 -3.48 -3.40 10.91
C GLY A 7 -2.38 -4.40 10.56
N SER A 8 -1.76 -4.33 9.38
CA SER A 8 -0.53 -5.10 9.09
C SER A 8 0.61 -4.68 10.04
N PRO A 9 1.47 -5.60 10.53
CA PRO A 9 2.62 -5.25 11.36
C PRO A 9 3.55 -4.22 10.68
N HIS A 10 3.56 -4.21 9.35
CA HIS A 10 4.19 -3.16 8.57
C HIS A 10 3.23 -1.96 8.45
N LYS A 11 3.47 -0.92 9.24
CA LYS A 11 2.67 0.32 9.20
C LYS A 11 2.79 1.06 7.87
N ILE A 12 3.82 0.79 7.07
CA ILE A 12 4.14 1.52 5.84
C ILE A 12 4.50 0.53 4.72
N VAL A 13 4.01 0.79 3.51
CA VAL A 13 4.26 -0.01 2.30
C VAL A 13 5.75 -0.19 1.98
N GLU A 14 6.57 0.83 2.26
CA GLU A 14 8.00 0.84 2.00
C GLU A 14 8.74 -0.25 2.78
N GLU A 15 8.44 -0.38 4.07
CA GLU A 15 9.06 -1.38 4.93
C GLU A 15 8.64 -2.79 4.53
N ALA A 16 7.37 -2.97 4.19
CA ALA A 16 6.85 -4.26 3.76
C ALA A 16 7.49 -4.72 2.44
N ILE A 17 7.72 -3.80 1.49
CA ILE A 17 8.41 -4.10 0.23
C ILE A 17 9.87 -4.45 0.49
N ARG A 18 10.59 -3.70 1.33
CA ARG A 18 12.00 -3.97 1.64
C ARG A 18 12.24 -5.31 2.32
N VAL A 19 11.33 -5.74 3.19
CA VAL A 19 11.48 -6.99 3.96
C VAL A 19 11.10 -8.21 3.11
N VAL A 20 10.04 -8.09 2.30
CA VAL A 20 9.46 -9.24 1.60
C VAL A 20 9.95 -9.34 0.15
N GLU A 21 10.48 -8.26 -0.42
CA GLU A 21 10.85 -8.13 -1.84
C GLU A 21 9.79 -8.71 -2.79
N PRO A 22 8.52 -8.29 -2.69
CA PRO A 22 7.45 -8.90 -3.46
C PRO A 22 7.50 -8.45 -4.93
N TYR A 23 7.17 -9.37 -5.84
CA TYR A 23 6.97 -9.04 -7.26
C TYR A 23 5.86 -7.99 -7.49
N ALA A 24 4.84 -7.97 -6.63
CA ALA A 24 3.73 -7.02 -6.70
C ALA A 24 3.10 -6.79 -5.32
N VAL A 25 2.60 -5.58 -5.09
CA VAL A 25 1.86 -5.14 -3.90
C VAL A 25 0.44 -4.74 -4.28
N ASP A 26 -0.52 -5.14 -3.47
CA ASP A 26 -1.95 -4.84 -3.62
C ASP A 26 -2.53 -4.22 -2.34
N VAL A 27 -3.41 -3.23 -2.50
CA VAL A 27 -4.05 -2.50 -1.40
C VAL A 27 -5.54 -2.30 -1.66
N SER A 28 -6.39 -2.72 -0.72
CA SER A 28 -7.84 -2.52 -0.80
C SER A 28 -8.28 -1.29 0.00
N SER A 29 -8.63 -1.45 1.27
CA SER A 29 -9.20 -0.38 2.11
C SER A 29 -8.22 0.74 2.47
N GLY A 30 -6.90 0.48 2.42
CA GLY A 30 -5.86 1.46 2.79
C GLY A 30 -5.80 2.71 1.92
N VAL A 31 -6.49 2.72 0.76
CA VAL A 31 -6.56 3.85 -0.17
C VAL A 31 -8.00 4.38 -0.35
N GLU A 32 -8.93 4.00 0.53
CA GLU A 32 -10.32 4.42 0.47
C GLU A 32 -10.58 5.63 1.38
N CYS A 33 -11.51 6.52 0.98
CA CYS A 33 -12.03 7.60 1.85
C CYS A 33 -13.31 7.17 2.58
N SER A 34 -14.08 6.27 1.98
CA SER A 34 -15.23 5.60 2.58
C SER A 34 -15.35 4.19 1.98
N PRO A 35 -16.09 3.24 2.60
CA PRO A 35 -16.14 1.86 2.12
C PRO A 35 -16.51 1.77 0.64
N GLY A 36 -15.60 1.21 -0.17
CA GLY A 36 -15.79 1.07 -1.61
C GLY A 36 -15.52 2.32 -2.46
N VAL A 37 -15.15 3.46 -1.84
CA VAL A 37 -14.80 4.70 -2.56
C VAL A 37 -13.30 4.97 -2.42
N LYS A 38 -12.57 4.83 -3.52
CA LYS A 38 -11.14 5.12 -3.59
C LYS A 38 -10.89 6.61 -3.52
N ASP A 39 -9.92 7.01 -2.69
CA ASP A 39 -9.42 8.38 -2.65
C ASP A 39 -8.23 8.51 -3.59
N HIS A 40 -8.38 9.30 -4.65
CA HIS A 40 -7.33 9.53 -5.63
C HIS A 40 -6.02 10.04 -5.02
N LYS A 41 -6.08 10.84 -3.95
CA LYS A 41 -4.88 11.33 -3.25
C LYS A 41 -4.18 10.18 -2.55
N LYS A 42 -4.91 9.35 -1.81
CA LYS A 42 -4.35 8.18 -1.11
C LYS A 42 -3.78 7.16 -2.10
N VAL A 43 -4.45 6.93 -3.22
CA VAL A 43 -3.95 6.05 -4.29
C VAL A 43 -2.63 6.59 -4.86
N SER A 44 -2.58 7.88 -5.20
CA SER A 44 -1.38 8.50 -5.76
C SER A 44 -0.21 8.46 -4.78
N GLU A 45 -0.49 8.72 -3.49
CA GLU A 45 0.50 8.65 -2.43
C GLU A 45 0.99 7.21 -2.21
N PHE A 46 0.09 6.22 -2.22
CA PHE A 46 0.45 4.80 -2.13
C PHE A 46 1.38 4.38 -3.28
N ILE A 47 1.05 4.74 -4.52
CA ILE A 47 1.88 4.43 -5.69
C ILE A 47 3.25 5.09 -5.56
N ARG A 48 3.32 6.37 -5.17
CA ARG A 48 4.61 7.05 -4.94
C ARG A 48 5.46 6.32 -3.91
N ARG A 49 4.89 5.95 -2.77
CA ARG A 49 5.61 5.24 -1.70
C ARG A 49 6.02 3.83 -2.12
N ALA A 50 5.19 3.12 -2.88
CA ALA A 50 5.53 1.79 -3.39
C ALA A 50 6.67 1.83 -4.43
N MET A 51 6.75 2.90 -5.22
CA MET A 51 7.83 3.07 -6.21
C MET A 51 9.10 3.70 -5.62
N SER A 52 9.05 4.35 -4.46
CA SER A 52 10.25 4.94 -3.84
C SER A 52 11.18 3.93 -3.18
N VAL A 53 10.77 2.66 -3.12
CA VAL A 53 11.55 1.54 -2.57
C VAL A 53 12.14 0.62 -3.63
N GLY A 54 12.05 0.99 -4.92
CA GLY A 54 12.76 0.33 -6.03
C GLY A 54 14.13 0.91 -6.30
#